data_AF-A0A0Q4WZS6-F1
#
_entry.id   AF-A0A0Q4WZS6-F1
#
_cell.length_a   1.000
_cell.length_b   1.000
_cell.length_c   1.000
_cell.angle_alpha   90.00
_cell.angle_beta   90.00
_cell.angle_gamma   90.00
#
_symmetry.space_group_name_H-M   'P 1'
#
loop_
_entity.id
_entity.type
_entity.pdbx_description
1 polymer ?
#
loop_
_entity_poly.entity_id
_entity_poly.type
_entity_poly.pdbx_seq_one_letter_code
_entity_poly.pdbx_strand_id
1 'polypeptide(L)'
;MRGSRFRGLKFRRQVPLPPYIADFLCASARLIVELDGAPHDEAERSDRDAARDVWLREQGFEILRFPNDRVLSDLASVLDTVGATVEARLARAASGRVAPLSRPGLTAGPPSPAEGGGSMRPAPRP
;
A
#
# COMPACT_ATOMS: atom_id res chain seq x y z
N MET A 1 -15.81 21.54 -10.46
CA MET A 1 -15.93 20.10 -10.84
C MET A 1 -15.42 19.24 -9.69
N ARG A 2 -16.24 18.37 -9.09
CA ARG A 2 -15.83 17.49 -7.98
C ARG A 2 -15.01 16.32 -8.54
N GLY A 3 -13.71 16.51 -8.65
CA GLY A 3 -12.75 15.52 -9.13
C GLY A 3 -12.60 14.30 -8.21
N SER A 4 -12.00 13.24 -8.77
CA SER A 4 -11.57 11.99 -8.13
C SER A 4 -12.62 10.89 -7.85
N ARG A 5 -13.60 10.72 -8.75
CA ARG A 5 -14.37 9.46 -8.80
C ARG A 5 -13.87 8.59 -9.95
N PHE A 6 -13.18 7.50 -9.63
CA PHE A 6 -12.88 6.44 -10.59
C PHE A 6 -13.92 5.34 -10.40
N ARG A 7 -14.72 5.07 -11.44
CA ARG A 7 -15.87 4.13 -11.38
C ARG A 7 -16.83 4.43 -10.21
N GLY A 8 -17.05 5.71 -9.93
CA GLY A 8 -17.90 6.16 -8.81
C GLY A 8 -17.23 6.09 -7.42
N LEU A 9 -16.05 5.48 -7.30
CA LEU A 9 -15.31 5.32 -6.05
C LEU A 9 -14.31 6.44 -5.80
N LYS A 10 -14.14 6.76 -4.52
CA LYS A 10 -13.21 7.79 -4.08
C LYS A 10 -11.81 7.20 -3.90
N PHE A 11 -10.85 7.75 -4.62
CA PHE A 11 -9.43 7.53 -4.37
C PHE A 11 -8.87 8.71 -3.61
N ARG A 12 -8.20 8.44 -2.49
CA ARG A 12 -7.44 9.44 -1.72
C ARG A 12 -5.98 9.33 -2.13
N ARG A 13 -5.31 10.47 -2.28
CA ARG A 13 -3.88 10.54 -2.59
C ARG A 13 -3.05 10.72 -1.31
N GLN A 14 -1.82 10.22 -1.31
CA GLN A 14 -0.83 10.41 -0.24
C GLN A 14 -1.43 10.20 1.15
N VAL A 15 -2.03 9.03 1.37
CA VAL A 15 -2.75 8.72 2.62
C VAL A 15 -1.76 8.24 3.67
N PRO A 16 -1.61 8.96 4.80
CA PRO A 16 -0.83 8.45 5.93
C PRO A 16 -1.53 7.20 6.50
N LEU A 17 -0.80 6.10 6.47
CA LEU A 17 -1.12 4.83 7.12
C LEU A 17 0.11 4.51 8.00
N PRO A 18 0.22 5.12 9.20
CA PRO A 18 1.44 5.10 9.98
C PRO A 18 2.02 3.68 10.14
N PRO A 19 3.32 3.49 9.88
CA PRO A 19 4.38 4.48 9.61
C PRO A 19 4.58 4.88 8.13
N TYR A 20 3.63 4.57 7.23
CA TYR A 20 3.76 4.69 5.78
C TYR A 20 2.81 5.75 5.17
N ILE A 21 3.06 6.15 3.90
CA ILE A 21 2.20 7.02 3.11
C ILE A 21 1.85 6.31 1.79
N ALA A 22 0.58 5.99 1.59
CA ALA A 22 0.09 5.41 0.34
C ALA A 22 -0.09 6.45 -0.77
N ASP A 23 0.46 6.21 -1.95
CA ASP A 23 0.27 7.12 -3.10
C ASP A 23 -1.21 7.28 -3.43
N PHE A 24 -1.94 6.16 -3.52
CA PHE A 24 -3.38 6.14 -3.73
C PHE A 24 -4.06 5.05 -2.89
N LEU A 25 -5.18 5.41 -2.27
CA LEU A 25 -6.00 4.50 -1.47
C LEU A 25 -7.47 4.58 -1.89
N CYS A 26 -8.05 3.44 -2.26
CA CYS A 26 -9.49 3.22 -2.34
C CYS A 26 -9.97 2.45 -1.11
N ALA A 27 -10.51 3.17 -0.12
CA ALA A 27 -10.99 2.57 1.12
C ALA A 27 -12.16 1.59 0.88
N SER A 28 -13.05 1.90 -0.08
CA SER A 28 -14.22 1.06 -0.39
C SER A 28 -13.84 -0.33 -0.92
N ALA A 29 -12.75 -0.43 -1.72
CA ALA A 29 -12.25 -1.70 -2.24
C ALA A 29 -11.12 -2.31 -1.38
N ARG A 30 -10.68 -1.59 -0.34
CA ARG A 30 -9.41 -1.81 0.38
C ARG A 30 -8.27 -2.07 -0.62
N LEU A 31 -8.10 -1.14 -1.55
CA LEU A 31 -7.07 -1.21 -2.58
C LEU A 31 -6.09 -0.06 -2.38
N ILE A 32 -4.81 -0.39 -2.31
CA ILE A 32 -3.69 0.53 -2.33
C ILE A 32 -3.04 0.43 -3.71
N VAL A 33 -2.76 1.58 -4.32
CA VAL A 33 -1.99 1.66 -5.57
C VAL A 33 -0.76 2.50 -5.30
N GLU A 34 0.41 1.92 -5.58
CA GLU A 34 1.72 2.54 -5.43
C GLU A 34 2.37 2.75 -6.79
N LEU A 35 3.03 3.90 -6.95
CA LEU A 35 3.78 4.23 -8.14
C LEU A 35 5.28 4.09 -7.81
N ASP A 36 5.89 3.02 -8.31
CA ASP A 36 7.28 2.72 -8.02
C ASP A 36 8.19 3.45 -9.01
N GLY A 37 9.07 4.30 -8.50
CA GLY A 37 10.13 4.93 -9.28
C GLY A 37 11.43 4.20 -9.03
N ALA A 38 11.96 3.53 -10.07
CA ALA A 38 13.26 2.86 -10.17
C ALA A 38 13.96 2.46 -8.84
N PRO A 39 14.17 1.16 -8.58
CA PRO A 39 14.87 0.73 -7.37
C PRO A 39 16.34 1.14 -7.47
N HIS A 40 16.73 2.17 -6.73
CA HIS A 40 18.15 2.44 -6.51
C HIS A 40 18.72 1.59 -5.36
N ASP A 41 17.87 1.05 -4.47
CA ASP A 41 18.29 0.31 -3.27
C ASP A 41 17.41 -0.92 -3.03
N GLU A 42 17.62 -1.97 -3.84
CA GLU A 42 16.82 -3.20 -3.86
C GLU A 42 16.96 -4.08 -2.60
N ALA A 43 18.13 -4.02 -1.94
CA ALA A 43 18.44 -4.92 -0.81
C ALA A 43 17.88 -4.45 0.55
N GLU A 44 17.89 -3.15 0.85
CA GLU A 44 17.43 -2.64 2.15
C GLU A 44 15.91 -2.38 2.23
N ARG A 45 15.22 -2.33 1.09
CA ARG A 45 13.74 -2.24 1.04
C ARG A 45 13.08 -3.60 1.19
N SER A 46 13.67 -4.68 0.66
CA SER A 46 13.01 -5.98 0.53
C SER A 46 12.43 -6.54 1.85
N ASP A 47 13.20 -6.54 2.94
CA ASP A 47 12.75 -7.16 4.20
C ASP A 47 11.74 -6.30 4.96
N ARG A 48 11.92 -4.97 4.94
CA ARG A 48 10.97 -4.02 5.54
C ARG A 48 9.66 -3.94 4.76
N ASP A 49 9.75 -4.09 3.44
CA ASP A 49 8.62 -4.06 2.54
C ASP A 49 7.80 -5.36 2.60
N ALA A 50 8.45 -6.51 2.81
CA ALA A 50 7.76 -7.79 2.92
C ALA A 50 6.88 -7.87 4.17
N ALA A 51 7.41 -7.54 5.35
CA ALA A 51 6.63 -7.53 6.60
C ALA A 51 5.47 -6.51 6.55
N ARG A 52 5.71 -5.35 5.93
CA ARG A 52 4.70 -4.31 5.68
C ARG A 52 3.58 -4.82 4.78
N ASP A 53 3.93 -5.38 3.63
CA ASP A 53 2.95 -5.83 2.64
C ASP A 53 2.15 -7.01 3.20
N VAL A 54 2.74 -7.86 4.05
CA VAL A 54 2.02 -8.90 4.81
C VAL A 54 1.01 -8.26 5.75
N TRP A 55 1.42 -7.32 6.60
CA TRP A 55 0.50 -6.66 7.54
C TRP A 55 -0.66 -5.96 6.83
N LEU A 56 -0.40 -5.22 5.76
CA LEU A 56 -1.47 -4.56 4.98
C LEU A 56 -2.45 -5.59 4.38
N ARG A 57 -1.95 -6.74 3.91
CA ARG A 57 -2.79 -7.84 3.42
C ARG A 57 -3.61 -8.50 4.52
N GLU A 58 -3.06 -8.65 5.72
CA GLU A 58 -3.80 -9.10 6.92
C GLU A 58 -4.90 -8.10 7.31
N GLN A 59 -4.62 -6.80 7.16
CA GLN A 59 -5.61 -5.73 7.20
C GLN A 59 -6.50 -5.71 5.96
N GLY A 60 -6.58 -6.79 5.19
CA GLY A 60 -7.47 -6.98 4.06
C GLY A 60 -7.25 -6.02 2.89
N PHE A 61 -6.11 -5.33 2.82
CA PHE A 61 -5.75 -4.51 1.67
C PHE A 61 -5.13 -5.35 0.56
N GLU A 62 -5.47 -5.03 -0.68
CA GLU A 62 -4.73 -5.44 -1.85
C GLU A 62 -3.80 -4.29 -2.26
N ILE A 63 -2.57 -4.60 -2.64
CA ILE A 63 -1.55 -3.61 -3.03
C ILE A 63 -1.18 -3.87 -4.48
N LEU A 64 -1.37 -2.88 -5.35
CA LEU A 64 -0.88 -2.89 -6.73
C LEU A 64 0.27 -1.90 -6.86
N ARG A 65 1.43 -2.39 -7.31
CA ARG A 65 2.62 -1.58 -7.59
C ARG A 65 2.77 -1.45 -9.09
N PHE A 66 2.83 -0.23 -9.61
CA PHE A 66 3.09 0.02 -11.02
C PHE A 66 4.39 0.80 -11.16
N PRO A 67 5.31 0.38 -12.04
CA PRO A 67 6.51 1.17 -12.28
C PRO A 67 6.15 2.45 -13.06
N ASN A 68 6.85 3.54 -12.77
CA ASN A 68 6.54 4.87 -13.31
C ASN A 68 6.56 4.90 -14.84
N ASP A 69 7.49 4.17 -15.45
CA ASP A 69 7.59 4.01 -16.91
C ASP A 69 6.31 3.41 -17.51
N ARG A 70 5.72 2.38 -16.88
CA ARG A 70 4.47 1.78 -17.31
C ARG A 70 3.29 2.73 -17.17
N VAL A 71 3.25 3.53 -16.10
CA VAL A 71 2.18 4.52 -15.90
C VAL A 71 2.25 5.63 -16.95
N LEU A 72 3.46 6.02 -17.34
CA LEU A 72 3.69 7.03 -18.37
C LEU A 72 3.47 6.51 -19.80
N SER A 73 3.82 5.24 -20.06
CA SER A 73 3.73 4.62 -21.39
C SER A 73 2.34 4.05 -21.70
N ASP A 74 1.64 3.50 -20.71
CA ASP A 74 0.34 2.85 -20.89
C ASP A 74 -0.57 3.06 -19.68
N LEU A 75 -1.01 4.30 -19.51
CA LEU A 75 -1.96 4.67 -18.47
C LEU A 75 -3.29 3.92 -18.60
N ALA A 76 -3.72 3.58 -19.82
CA ALA A 76 -4.97 2.88 -20.07
C ALA A 76 -4.94 1.48 -19.45
N SER A 77 -3.88 0.69 -19.71
CA SER A 77 -3.70 -0.64 -19.11
C SER A 77 -3.64 -0.58 -17.57
N VAL A 78 -2.97 0.45 -17.02
CA VAL A 78 -2.93 0.66 -15.56
C VAL A 78 -4.33 0.90 -15.00
N LEU A 79 -5.11 1.79 -15.61
CA LEU A 79 -6.47 2.08 -15.17
C LEU A 79 -7.41 0.87 -15.32
N ASP A 80 -7.28 0.10 -16.39
CA ASP A 80 -8.05 -1.13 -16.59
C ASP A 80 -7.74 -2.17 -15.52
N THR A 81 -6.46 -2.35 -15.19
CA THR A 81 -6.03 -3.24 -14.11
C THR A 81 -6.62 -2.80 -12.76
N VAL A 82 -6.48 -1.52 -12.41
CA VAL A 82 -7.06 -0.96 -11.18
C VAL A 82 -8.57 -1.12 -11.16
N GLY A 83 -9.25 -0.88 -12.28
CA GLY A 83 -10.68 -1.06 -12.44
C GLY A 83 -11.13 -2.50 -12.21
N ALA A 84 -10.51 -3.46 -12.89
CA ALA A 84 -10.82 -4.87 -12.74
C ALA A 84 -10.64 -5.35 -11.29
N THR A 85 -9.55 -4.95 -10.63
CA THR A 85 -9.30 -5.29 -9.22
C THR A 85 -10.37 -4.70 -8.30
N VAL A 86 -10.73 -3.43 -8.49
CA VAL A 86 -11.81 -2.78 -7.74
C VAL A 86 -13.13 -3.56 -7.85
N GLU A 87 -13.56 -3.90 -9.06
CA GLU A 87 -14.82 -4.61 -9.28
C GLU A 87 -14.80 -6.00 -8.62
N ALA A 88 -13.72 -6.75 -8.81
CA ALA A 88 -13.55 -8.07 -8.19
C ALA A 88 -13.60 -7.99 -6.66
N ARG A 89 -13.03 -6.94 -6.07
CA ARG A 89 -13.01 -6.72 -4.63
C ARG A 89 -14.38 -6.37 -4.07
N LEU A 90 -15.11 -5.47 -4.74
CA LEU A 90 -16.49 -5.14 -4.36
C LEU A 90 -17.41 -6.36 -4.48
N ALA A 91 -17.26 -7.16 -5.54
CA ALA A 91 -18.04 -8.39 -5.71
C ALA A 91 -17.77 -9.43 -4.60
N ARG A 92 -16.49 -9.59 -4.19
CA ARG A 92 -16.11 -10.48 -3.07
C ARG A 92 -16.70 -10.00 -1.74
N ALA A 93 -16.67 -8.69 -1.48
CA ALA A 93 -17.28 -8.10 -0.29
C ALA A 93 -18.81 -8.29 -0.27
N ALA A 94 -19.49 -8.05 -1.39
CA ALA A 94 -20.94 -8.26 -1.51
C ALA A 94 -21.34 -9.73 -1.32
N SER A 95 -20.48 -10.68 -1.69
CA SER A 95 -20.71 -12.12 -1.51
C SER A 95 -20.47 -12.62 -0.07
N GLY A 96 -20.10 -11.77 0.89
CA GLY A 96 -19.82 -12.17 2.27
C GLY A 96 -18.56 -13.04 2.46
N ARG A 97 -17.76 -13.21 1.40
CA ARG A 97 -16.49 -13.97 1.41
C ARG A 97 -15.34 -13.18 2.05
N VAL A 98 -15.57 -11.92 2.38
CA VAL A 98 -14.63 -11.01 3.05
C VAL A 98 -15.41 -10.36 4.18
N ALA A 99 -14.81 -10.29 5.38
CA ALA A 99 -15.42 -9.64 6.53
C ALA A 99 -15.91 -8.22 6.15
N PRO A 100 -17.13 -7.82 6.62
CA PRO A 100 -17.72 -6.54 6.24
C PRO A 100 -16.82 -5.36 6.60
N LEU A 101 -17.03 -4.25 5.88
CA LEU A 101 -16.31 -2.98 6.01
C LEU A 101 -16.56 -2.32 7.37
N SER A 102 -16.05 -2.89 8.47
CA SER A 102 -15.75 -2.11 9.65
C SER A 102 -14.70 -1.09 9.21
N ARG A 103 -14.94 0.20 9.52
CA ARG A 103 -13.98 1.29 9.30
C ARG A 103 -12.59 0.77 9.70
N PRO A 104 -11.51 1.04 8.92
CA PRO A 104 -10.20 0.58 9.32
C PRO A 104 -9.81 1.32 10.61
N GLY A 105 -10.14 0.72 11.75
CA GLY A 105 -9.33 0.88 12.94
C GLY A 105 -8.08 0.10 12.62
N LEU A 106 -7.02 0.79 12.21
CA LEU A 106 -5.69 0.19 12.10
C LEU A 106 -5.33 -0.23 13.54
N THR A 107 -5.62 -1.48 13.90
CA THR A 107 -5.40 -1.99 15.26
C THR A 107 -3.92 -2.26 15.42
N ALA A 108 -3.22 -1.37 16.12
CA ALA A 108 -1.76 -1.32 16.25
C ALA A 108 -1.02 -1.22 14.89
N GLY A 109 0.00 -0.36 14.81
CA GLY A 109 0.80 -0.23 13.59
C GLY A 109 1.47 -1.55 13.19
N PRO A 110 1.98 -1.66 11.94
CA PRO A 110 2.82 -2.80 11.57
C PRO A 110 3.96 -2.97 12.58
N PRO A 111 4.45 -4.21 12.79
CA PRO A 111 5.57 -4.44 13.70
C PRO A 111 6.74 -3.55 13.28
N SER A 112 7.25 -2.76 14.24
CA SER A 112 8.42 -1.92 13.99
C SER A 112 9.56 -2.81 13.52
N PRO A 113 10.28 -2.47 12.44
CA PRO A 113 11.48 -3.22 12.07
C PRO A 113 12.41 -3.16 13.29
N ALA A 114 12.80 -4.34 13.79
CA ALA A 114 13.69 -4.44 14.93
C ALA A 114 14.89 -3.53 14.69
N GLU A 115 15.22 -2.68 15.66
CA GLU A 115 16.44 -1.90 15.66
C GLU A 115 17.61 -2.86 15.43
N GLY A 116 18.23 -2.77 14.26
CA GLY A 116 19.46 -3.49 13.97
C GLY A 116 20.50 -3.05 14.98
N GLY A 117 20.88 -3.96 15.88
CA GLY A 117 21.90 -3.74 16.89
C GLY A 117 23.21 -3.29 16.26
N GLY A 118 23.48 -1.98 16.34
CA GLY A 118 24.77 -1.39 16.05
C GLY A 118 25.67 -1.50 17.28
N SER A 119 26.62 -2.41 17.20
CA SER A 119 27.65 -2.72 18.19
C SER A 119 28.30 -1.49 18.86
N MET A 120 28.48 -1.62 20.17
CA MET A 120 29.27 -0.77 21.06
C MET A 120 30.62 -0.35 20.43
N ARG A 121 30.86 0.95 20.27
CA ARG A 121 32.22 1.50 20.19
C ARG A 121 32.60 2.03 21.56
N PRO A 122 33.66 1.52 22.22
CA PRO A 122 34.17 2.17 23.42
C PRO A 122 34.87 3.48 23.01
N ALA A 123 34.60 4.55 23.76
CA ALA A 123 35.32 5.81 23.66
C ALA A 123 36.80 5.63 24.03
N PRO A 124 37.75 6.31 23.36
CA PRO A 124 39.11 6.41 23.86
C PRO A 124 39.10 7.27 25.13
N ARG A 125 39.67 6.74 26.21
CA ARG A 125 39.89 7.51 27.45
C ARG A 125 41.01 8.54 27.23
N PRO A 126 40.95 9.70 27.91
CA PRO A 126 41.99 10.73 27.85
C PRO A 126 43.29 10.30 28.54
#